data_AF-A0A6P5MMZ6-F1
#
_entry.id   AF-A0A6P5MMZ6-F1
#
_cell.length_a   1.000
_cell.length_b   1.000
_cell.length_c   1.000
_cell.angle_alpha   90.00
_cell.angle_beta   90.00
_cell.angle_gamma   90.00
#
_symmetry.space_group_name_H-M   'P 1'
#
loop_
_entity.id
_entity.type
_entity.pdbx_description
1 polymer ?
#
loop_
_entity_poly.entity_id
_entity_poly.type
_entity_poly.pdbx_seq_one_letter_code
_entity_poly.pdbx_strand_id
1 'polypeptide(L)'
;MRIKRITSDGKWCVACFVDDHNHGLDRNMSDVDIAHINNLREVGISIPKVYQSFAMQVGGFNLVRFTKQDMLNEVRKQRALQEGDVNATLWFFECVARDDERLFWRYEVGDGDQMCDMIWSDGRSQEDY
;
A
#
# COMPACT_ATOMS: atom_id res chain seq x y z
N MET A 1 -8.30 4.28 23.79
CA MET A 1 -8.95 2.97 23.98
C MET A 1 -8.52 2.36 25.31
N ARG A 2 -9.46 1.81 26.09
CA ARG A 2 -9.17 1.09 27.34
C ARG A 2 -9.83 -0.28 27.30
N ILE A 3 -9.03 -1.33 27.54
CA ILE A 3 -9.50 -2.73 27.56
C ILE A 3 -9.55 -3.19 29.02
N LYS A 4 -10.59 -3.95 29.38
CA LYS A 4 -10.71 -4.61 30.69
C LYS A 4 -10.93 -6.10 30.46
N ARG A 5 -10.50 -6.91 31.43
CA ARG A 5 -10.77 -8.35 31.45
C ARG A 5 -12.12 -8.58 32.11
N ILE A 6 -13.02 -9.31 31.44
CA ILE A 6 -14.26 -9.80 32.02
C ILE A 6 -13.89 -10.92 32.98
N THR A 7 -14.21 -10.73 34.26
CA THR A 7 -13.76 -11.57 35.36
C THR A 7 -14.42 -12.95 35.39
N SER A 8 -15.52 -13.16 34.66
CA SER A 8 -16.30 -14.40 34.68
C SER A 8 -15.89 -15.44 33.63
N ASP A 9 -15.30 -15.03 32.51
CA ASP A 9 -15.01 -15.92 31.37
C ASP A 9 -13.60 -15.76 30.79
N GLY A 10 -12.77 -14.91 31.40
CA GLY A 10 -11.38 -14.68 30.98
C GLY A 10 -11.23 -13.90 29.67
N LYS A 11 -12.35 -13.42 29.09
CA LYS A 11 -12.34 -12.68 27.83
C LYS A 11 -11.97 -11.22 28.08
N TRP A 12 -11.36 -10.57 27.09
CA TRP A 12 -11.07 -9.14 27.12
C TRP A 12 -12.18 -8.39 26.39
N CYS A 13 -12.70 -7.34 27.01
CA CYS A 13 -13.66 -6.44 26.38
C CYS A 13 -13.12 -5.01 26.33
N VAL A 14 -13.53 -4.28 25.29
CA VAL A 14 -13.23 -2.86 25.17
C VAL A 14 -14.16 -2.11 26.13
N ALA A 15 -13.60 -1.56 27.20
CA ALA A 15 -14.37 -0.91 28.25
C ALA A 15 -14.65 0.57 27.93
N CYS A 16 -13.75 1.23 27.21
CA CYS A 16 -13.95 2.58 26.72
C CYS A 16 -13.28 2.72 25.35
N PHE A 17 -14.07 3.07 24.34
CA PHE A 17 -13.62 3.51 23.05
C PHE A 17 -14.05 4.97 22.89
N VAL A 18 -13.08 5.86 22.68
CA VAL A 18 -13.34 7.26 22.35
C VAL A 18 -13.05 7.35 20.87
N ASP A 19 -14.11 7.43 20.09
CA ASP A 19 -14.08 7.59 18.64
C ASP A 19 -14.03 9.07 18.24
N ASP A 20 -14.13 9.97 19.23
CA ASP A 20 -14.10 11.40 19.02
C ASP A 20 -12.65 11.87 18.94
N HIS A 21 -12.24 12.28 17.75
CA HIS A 21 -10.91 12.79 17.46
C HIS A 21 -10.98 14.31 17.38
N ASN A 22 -10.03 15.00 18.01
CA ASN A 22 -9.91 16.47 17.91
C ASN A 22 -9.39 16.94 16.52
N HIS A 23 -9.32 16.03 15.56
CA HIS A 23 -8.95 16.26 14.17
C HIS A 23 -9.74 15.29 13.29
N GLY A 24 -9.98 15.66 12.03
CA GLY A 24 -10.50 14.71 11.05
C GLY A 24 -9.61 13.47 10.97
N LEU A 25 -10.23 12.30 10.84
CA LEU A 25 -9.51 11.03 10.63
C LEU A 25 -8.84 10.96 9.25
N ASP A 26 -9.28 11.80 8.32
CA ASP A 26 -8.64 12.01 7.03
C ASP A 26 -7.54 13.07 7.15
N ARG A 27 -6.29 12.62 7.29
CA ARG A 27 -5.13 13.42 6.85
C ARG A 27 -4.95 13.28 5.34
N ASN A 28 -6.01 13.57 4.58
CA ASN A 28 -5.96 13.46 3.14
C ASN A 28 -5.24 14.68 2.56
N MET A 29 -4.13 14.43 1.86
CA MET A 29 -3.54 15.43 1.00
C MET A 29 -4.57 15.83 -0.07
N SER A 30 -4.61 17.12 -0.42
CA SER A 30 -5.49 17.55 -1.50
C SER A 30 -4.99 17.02 -2.84
N ASP A 31 -5.89 16.85 -3.82
CA ASP A 31 -5.51 16.41 -5.17
C ASP A 31 -4.43 17.30 -5.79
N VAL A 32 -4.42 18.58 -5.44
CA VAL A 32 -3.38 19.55 -5.86
C VAL A 32 -2.02 19.21 -5.24
N ASP A 33 -1.99 18.89 -3.94
CA ASP A 33 -0.76 18.47 -3.25
C ASP A 33 -0.23 17.17 -3.85
N ILE A 34 -1.13 16.21 -4.12
CA ILE A 34 -0.84 14.91 -4.75
C ILE A 34 -0.26 15.11 -6.16
N ALA A 35 -0.89 15.94 -6.99
CA ALA A 35 -0.40 16.26 -8.33
C ALA A 35 0.98 16.93 -8.29
N HIS A 36 1.20 17.83 -7.33
CA HIS A 36 2.50 18.47 -7.16
C HIS A 36 3.60 17.47 -6.78
N ILE A 37 3.30 16.53 -5.86
CA ILE A 37 4.21 15.44 -5.50
C ILE A 37 4.55 14.60 -6.74
N ASN A 38 3.57 14.25 -7.56
CA ASN A 38 3.77 13.42 -8.76
C ASN A 38 4.65 14.12 -9.80
N ASN A 39 4.37 15.38 -10.12
CA ASN A 39 5.17 16.16 -11.06
C ASN A 39 6.65 16.22 -10.65
N LEU A 40 6.93 16.46 -9.36
CA LEU A 40 8.30 16.53 -8.86
C LEU A 40 9.00 15.16 -8.87
N ARG A 41 8.25 14.09 -8.62
CA ARG A 41 8.78 12.72 -8.71
C ARG A 41 9.10 12.30 -10.14
N GLU A 42 8.26 12.67 -11.10
CA GLU A 42 8.47 12.36 -12.53
C GLU A 42 9.76 13.00 -13.06
N VAL A 43 10.10 14.21 -12.60
CA VAL A 43 11.38 14.85 -12.93
C VAL A 43 12.55 14.38 -12.05
N GLY A 44 12.37 13.30 -11.29
CA GLY A 44 13.44 12.63 -10.53
C GLY A 44 13.78 13.25 -9.18
N ILE A 45 12.96 14.17 -8.64
CA ILE A 45 13.21 14.77 -7.33
C ILE A 45 12.83 13.76 -6.24
N SER A 46 13.75 13.56 -5.29
CA SER A 46 13.54 12.63 -4.19
C SER A 46 12.45 13.11 -3.23
N ILE A 47 11.69 12.16 -2.69
CA ILE A 47 10.58 12.41 -1.75
C ILE A 47 10.97 13.35 -0.59
N PRO A 48 12.13 13.23 0.07
CA PRO A 48 12.52 14.19 1.11
C PRO A 48 12.68 15.64 0.60
N LYS A 49 13.15 15.83 -0.64
CA LYS A 49 13.29 17.15 -1.26
C LYS A 49 11.94 17.73 -1.68
N VAL A 50 10.99 16.88 -2.10
CA VAL A 50 9.59 17.29 -2.32
C VAL A 50 8.98 17.80 -1.02
N TYR A 51 9.14 17.08 0.09
CA TYR A 51 8.65 17.56 1.39
C TYR A 51 9.26 18.90 1.81
N GLN A 52 10.56 19.08 1.54
CA GLN A 52 11.26 20.34 1.79
C GLN A 52 10.71 21.48 0.93
N SER A 53 10.32 21.24 -0.33
CA SER A 53 9.75 22.29 -1.18
C SER A 53 8.40 22.77 -0.66
N PHE A 54 7.55 21.86 -0.15
CA PHE A 54 6.30 22.25 0.51
C PHE A 54 6.57 23.14 1.72
N ALA A 55 7.50 22.74 2.60
CA ALA A 55 7.88 23.54 3.76
C ALA A 55 8.40 24.93 3.35
N MET A 56 9.18 25.01 2.26
CA MET A 56 9.68 26.29 1.74
C MET A 56 8.55 27.16 1.17
N GLN A 57 7.54 26.58 0.51
CA GLN A 57 6.39 27.31 -0.03
C GLN A 57 5.51 27.92 1.06
N VAL A 58 5.30 27.19 2.16
CA VAL A 58 4.45 27.65 3.27
C VAL A 58 5.24 28.39 4.37
N GLY A 59 6.56 28.53 4.22
CA GLY A 59 7.42 29.27 5.15
C GLY A 59 7.86 28.49 6.41
N GLY A 60 7.71 27.17 6.43
CA GLY A 60 8.20 26.32 7.51
C GLY A 60 7.56 24.94 7.55
N PHE A 61 8.26 23.96 8.13
CA PHE A 61 7.74 22.59 8.29
C PHE A 61 6.50 22.52 9.19
N ASN A 62 6.38 23.42 10.16
CA ASN A 62 5.26 23.51 11.08
C ASN A 62 3.97 24.04 10.42
N LEU A 63 4.06 24.60 9.21
CA LEU A 63 2.93 25.15 8.46
C LEU A 63 2.48 24.20 7.33
N VAL A 64 3.16 23.06 7.15
CA VAL A 64 2.73 22.04 6.18
C VAL A 64 1.55 21.28 6.76
N ARG A 65 0.45 21.21 6.00
CA ARG A 65 -0.83 20.62 6.42
C ARG A 65 -0.82 19.09 6.55
N PHE A 66 0.26 18.44 6.10
CA PHE A 66 0.47 16.99 6.15
C PHE A 66 1.88 16.68 6.62
N THR A 67 2.08 15.51 7.17
CA THR A 67 3.41 15.06 7.62
C THR A 67 4.17 14.40 6.49
N LYS A 68 5.49 14.29 6.65
CA LYS A 68 6.34 13.49 5.75
C LYS A 68 5.85 12.03 5.64
N GLN A 69 5.28 11.48 6.71
CA GLN A 69 4.74 10.12 6.70
C GLN A 69 3.49 10.01 5.83
N ASP A 70 2.61 11.02 5.87
CA ASP A 70 1.41 11.06 5.05
C ASP A 70 1.78 11.05 3.55
N MET A 71 2.77 11.87 3.15
CA MET A 71 3.34 11.85 1.80
C MET A 71 3.92 10.49 1.39
N LEU A 72 4.63 9.82 2.28
CA LEU A 72 5.17 8.47 2.01
C LEU A 72 4.05 7.42 1.86
N ASN A 73 3.00 7.52 2.67
CA ASN A 73 1.85 6.64 2.60
C ASN A 73 1.10 6.82 1.27
N GLU A 74 0.93 8.06 0.82
CA GLU A 74 0.29 8.35 -0.47
C GLU A 74 1.11 7.82 -1.66
N VAL A 75 2.43 8.01 -1.65
CA VAL A 75 3.30 7.44 -2.69
C VAL A 75 3.25 5.90 -2.69
N ARG A 76 3.15 5.26 -1.52
CA ARG A 76 2.97 3.81 -1.43
C ARG A 76 1.61 3.37 -1.97
N LYS A 77 0.53 4.08 -1.63
CA LYS A 77 -0.82 3.85 -2.13
C LYS A 77 -0.87 3.94 -3.65
N GLN A 78 -0.27 4.99 -4.23
CA GLN A 78 -0.16 5.16 -5.68
C GLN A 78 0.63 4.03 -6.35
N ARG A 79 1.71 3.55 -5.73
CA ARG A 79 2.45 2.38 -6.24
C ARG A 79 1.64 1.09 -6.18
N ALA A 80 0.80 0.92 -5.16
CA ALA A 80 -0.10 -0.23 -5.08
C ALA A 80 -1.24 -0.16 -6.13
N LEU A 81 -1.64 1.05 -6.51
CA LEU A 81 -2.65 1.32 -7.54
C LEU A 81 -2.09 1.27 -8.97
N GLN A 82 -0.79 1.57 -9.15
CA GLN A 82 -0.09 1.29 -10.41
C GLN A 82 0.19 -0.21 -10.44
N GLU A 83 -0.62 -0.97 -11.20
CA GLU A 83 -0.48 -2.40 -11.53
C GLU A 83 0.90 -2.76 -12.12
N GLY A 84 1.97 -2.61 -11.33
CA GLY A 84 3.34 -2.54 -11.83
C GLY A 84 4.12 -3.85 -11.75
N ASP A 85 3.49 -4.95 -11.35
CA ASP A 85 4.19 -6.25 -11.19
C ASP A 85 3.29 -7.46 -11.53
N VAL A 86 1.98 -7.34 -11.32
CA VAL A 86 1.01 -8.40 -11.62
C VAL A 86 1.04 -8.79 -13.09
N ASN A 87 0.92 -7.82 -14.02
CA ASN A 87 0.93 -8.13 -15.45
C ASN A 87 2.26 -8.71 -15.95
N ALA A 88 3.39 -8.27 -15.37
CA ALA A 88 4.70 -8.85 -15.69
C ALA A 88 4.84 -10.29 -15.16
N THR A 89 4.32 -10.54 -13.96
CA THR A 89 4.27 -11.86 -13.33
C THR A 89 3.36 -12.81 -14.11
N LEU A 90 2.15 -12.36 -14.49
CA LEU A 90 1.22 -13.13 -15.34
C LEU A 90 1.86 -13.46 -16.69
N TRP A 91 2.49 -12.47 -17.34
CA TRP A 91 3.20 -12.69 -18.59
C TRP A 91 4.34 -13.71 -18.46
N PHE A 92 5.08 -13.68 -17.36
CA PHE A 92 6.11 -14.69 -17.07
C PHE A 92 5.51 -16.09 -17.00
N PHE A 93 4.45 -16.30 -16.21
CA PHE A 93 3.80 -17.62 -16.11
C PHE A 93 3.17 -18.08 -17.43
N GLU A 94 2.57 -17.16 -18.20
CA GLU A 94 2.10 -17.46 -19.56
C GLU A 94 3.22 -17.89 -20.50
N CYS A 95 4.40 -17.28 -20.39
CA CYS A 95 5.56 -17.68 -21.18
C CYS A 95 6.10 -19.04 -20.73
N VAL A 96 6.27 -19.27 -19.43
CA VAL A 96 6.81 -20.54 -18.91
C VAL A 96 5.85 -21.70 -19.16
N ALA A 97 4.53 -21.46 -19.10
CA ALA A 97 3.52 -22.48 -19.40
C ALA A 97 3.58 -22.98 -20.85
N ARG A 98 4.22 -22.25 -21.77
CA ARG A 98 4.45 -22.70 -23.15
C ARG A 98 5.59 -23.70 -23.26
N ASP A 99 6.55 -23.62 -22.33
CA ASP A 99 7.78 -24.41 -22.37
C ASP A 99 7.75 -25.59 -21.36
N ASP A 100 7.00 -25.47 -20.26
CA ASP A 100 6.84 -26.52 -19.24
C ASP A 100 5.36 -26.94 -19.12
N GLU A 101 5.01 -28.07 -19.75
CA GLU A 101 3.65 -28.65 -19.69
C GLU A 101 3.25 -29.09 -18.27
N ARG A 102 4.20 -29.23 -17.35
CA ARG A 102 3.94 -29.61 -15.96
C ARG A 102 3.81 -28.42 -15.03
N LEU A 103 4.01 -27.20 -15.52
CA LEU A 103 3.78 -26.00 -14.74
C LEU A 103 2.30 -25.92 -14.34
N PHE A 104 2.04 -26.00 -13.04
CA PHE A 104 0.75 -25.64 -12.47
C PHE A 104 0.84 -24.22 -11.94
N TRP A 105 -0.13 -23.38 -12.28
CA TRP A 105 -0.27 -22.06 -11.67
C TRP A 105 -1.73 -21.64 -11.63
N ARG A 106 -2.09 -20.86 -10.61
CA ARG A 106 -3.42 -20.28 -10.45
C ARG A 106 -3.31 -19.00 -9.66
N TYR A 107 -4.13 -18.01 -10.00
CA TYR A 107 -4.24 -16.77 -9.26
C TYR A 107 -5.70 -16.41 -8.99
N GLU A 108 -5.90 -15.53 -8.02
CA GLU A 108 -7.21 -14.96 -7.67
C GLU A 108 -7.12 -13.44 -7.71
N VAL A 109 -8.14 -12.80 -8.27
CA VAL A 109 -8.24 -11.34 -8.40
C VAL A 109 -9.35 -10.86 -7.48
N GLY A 110 -9.04 -9.90 -6.61
CA GLY A 110 -10.00 -9.27 -5.71
C GLY A 110 -10.67 -8.04 -6.32
N ASP A 111 -11.42 -7.34 -5.48
CA ASP A 111 -12.10 -6.12 -5.87
C ASP A 111 -11.10 -5.04 -6.34
N GLY A 112 -11.35 -4.47 -7.51
CA GLY A 112 -10.49 -3.44 -8.10
C GLY A 112 -9.35 -3.97 -8.99
N ASP A 113 -9.50 -5.17 -9.57
CA ASP A 113 -8.55 -5.78 -10.51
C ASP A 113 -7.15 -6.02 -9.90
N GLN A 114 -7.09 -6.16 -8.58
CA GLN A 114 -5.86 -6.42 -7.85
C GLN A 114 -5.71 -7.92 -7.59
N MET A 115 -4.57 -8.49 -7.99
CA MET A 115 -4.22 -9.88 -7.68
C MET A 115 -4.06 -10.06 -6.17
N CYS A 116 -4.84 -10.98 -5.59
CA CYS A 116 -4.87 -11.26 -4.16
C CYS A 116 -3.99 -12.45 -3.79
N ASP A 117 -4.11 -13.54 -4.54
CA ASP A 117 -3.44 -14.80 -4.24
C ASP A 117 -2.86 -15.43 -5.50
N MET A 118 -1.74 -16.14 -5.36
CA MET A 118 -1.12 -16.94 -6.42
C MET A 118 -0.45 -18.17 -5.87
N ILE A 119 -0.72 -19.31 -6.50
CA ILE A 119 -0.06 -20.58 -6.24
C ILE A 119 0.56 -21.10 -7.53
N TRP A 120 1.74 -21.71 -7.45
CA TRP A 120 2.40 -22.32 -8.59
C TRP A 120 3.30 -23.48 -8.17
N SER A 121 3.56 -24.40 -9.09
CA SER A 121 4.59 -25.43 -9.00
C SER A 121 5.11 -25.75 -10.39
N ASP A 122 6.44 -25.74 -10.57
CA ASP A 122 7.08 -26.16 -11.81
C ASP A 122 7.23 -27.69 -11.87
N GLY A 123 7.52 -28.22 -13.07
CA GLY A 123 7.64 -29.65 -13.26
C GLY A 123 8.71 -30.30 -12.40
N ARG A 124 9.79 -29.57 -12.08
CA ARG A 124 10.90 -30.07 -11.23
C ARG A 124 10.49 -30.19 -9.77
N SER A 125 9.79 -29.18 -9.23
CA SER A 125 9.28 -29.22 -7.86
C SER A 125 8.25 -30.33 -7.65
N GLN A 126 7.51 -30.71 -8.70
CA GLN A 126 6.60 -31.86 -8.66
C GLN A 126 7.32 -33.21 -8.75
N GLU A 127 8.47 -33.28 -9.42
CA GLU A 127 9.29 -34.51 -9.49
C GLU A 127 10.08 -34.78 -8.21
N ASP A 128 10.46 -33.72 -7.49
CA ASP A 128 11.24 -33.80 -6.25
C ASP A 128 10.39 -34.20 -5.01
N TYR A 129 9.08 -34.40 -5.16
CA TYR A 129 8.12 -34.69 -4.07
C TYR A 129 7.43 -36.06 -4.23
#